data_AF-A0A7C6DXE2-F1
#
_entry.id   AF-A0A7C6DXE2-F1
#
_cell.length_a   1.000
_cell.length_b   1.000
_cell.length_c   1.000
_cell.angle_alpha   90.00
_cell.angle_beta   90.00
_cell.angle_gamma   90.00
#
_symmetry.space_group_name_H-M   'P 1'
#
loop_
_entity.id
_entity.type
_entity.pdbx_description
1 polymer ?
#
loop_
_entity_poly.entity_id
_entity_poly.type
_entity_poly.pdbx_seq_one_letter_code
_entity_poly.pdbx_strand_id
1 'polypeptide(L)'
;MTDQMPDNIRLQLGNEWLPDLYRSRIRSGRTRRFRFTIPNRENRPEILHTLLGIELKVGRRRFSCPDLATARYLRVFARIGCDDIAIPYDISRLSAIADDLETAWQKTNLLMNRLSAAQRRKIINLIREEIREIGPGDEIPEFNTKTRFKRPK
;
A
#
# COMPACT_ATOMS: atom_id res chain seq x y z
N MET A 1 6.33 -30.15 -6.84
CA MET A 1 5.35 -29.90 -5.76
C MET A 1 5.43 -28.50 -5.14
N THR A 2 6.41 -27.65 -5.51
CA THR A 2 6.71 -26.37 -4.81
C THR A 2 5.91 -25.15 -5.29
N ASP A 3 5.03 -25.30 -6.28
CA ASP A 3 4.44 -24.15 -7.00
C ASP A 3 3.10 -23.66 -6.44
N GLN A 4 2.41 -24.46 -5.62
CA GLN A 4 1.08 -24.15 -5.06
C GLN A 4 1.12 -23.31 -3.76
N MET A 5 2.32 -22.96 -3.28
CA MET A 5 2.54 -22.24 -2.02
C MET A 5 1.94 -20.82 -2.00
N PRO A 6 2.15 -19.98 -3.04
CA PRO A 6 1.57 -18.64 -3.07
C PRO A 6 0.04 -18.68 -3.07
N ASP A 7 -0.54 -19.62 -3.83
CA ASP A 7 -1.99 -19.81 -3.91
C ASP A 7 -2.59 -20.23 -2.56
N ASN A 8 -1.90 -21.09 -1.81
CA ASN A 8 -2.34 -21.49 -0.47
C ASN A 8 -2.43 -20.29 0.50
N ILE A 9 -1.40 -19.42 0.49
CA ILE A 9 -1.38 -18.22 1.34
C ILE A 9 -2.47 -17.23 0.92
N ARG A 10 -2.65 -17.05 -0.40
CA ARG A 10 -3.73 -16.22 -0.93
C ARG A 10 -5.10 -16.76 -0.51
N LEU A 11 -5.33 -18.07 -0.61
CA LEU A 11 -6.58 -18.72 -0.18
C LEU A 11 -6.83 -18.54 1.32
N GLN A 12 -5.79 -18.61 2.15
CA GLN A 12 -5.91 -18.40 3.60
C GLN A 12 -6.20 -16.93 3.96
N LEU A 13 -5.65 -15.98 3.22
CA LEU A 13 -5.88 -14.55 3.45
C LEU A 13 -7.22 -14.08 2.85
N GLY A 14 -7.70 -14.72 1.77
CA GLY A 14 -8.95 -14.36 1.11
C GLY A 14 -9.00 -12.86 0.76
N ASN A 15 -10.03 -12.18 1.25
CA ASN A 15 -10.24 -10.74 1.02
C ASN A 15 -9.19 -9.84 1.68
N GLU A 16 -8.36 -10.38 2.57
CA GLU A 16 -7.27 -9.67 3.22
C GLU A 16 -5.95 -9.80 2.45
N TRP A 17 -5.98 -10.39 1.24
CA TRP A 17 -4.84 -10.33 0.32
C TRP A 17 -4.55 -8.88 -0.06
N LEU A 18 -3.30 -8.44 0.14
CA LEU A 18 -2.92 -7.03 0.00
C LEU A 18 -3.26 -6.42 -1.37
N PRO A 19 -3.00 -7.09 -2.52
CA PRO A 19 -3.44 -6.62 -3.83
C PRO A 19 -4.96 -6.46 -3.94
N ASP A 20 -5.75 -7.34 -3.33
CA ASP A 20 -7.22 -7.27 -3.37
C ASP A 20 -7.74 -6.10 -2.52
N LEU A 21 -7.12 -5.84 -1.35
CA LEU A 21 -7.37 -4.61 -0.57
C LEU A 21 -6.95 -3.36 -1.36
N TYR A 22 -5.81 -3.40 -2.05
CA TYR A 22 -5.33 -2.28 -2.85
C TYR A 22 -6.31 -1.94 -3.98
N ARG A 23 -6.82 -2.97 -4.67
CA ARG A 23 -7.85 -2.81 -5.71
C ARG A 23 -9.16 -2.26 -5.14
N SER A 24 -9.68 -2.87 -4.07
CA SER A 24 -11.03 -2.62 -3.58
C SER A 24 -11.17 -1.39 -2.67
N ARG A 25 -10.18 -1.09 -1.83
CA ARG A 25 -10.23 -0.02 -0.82
C ARG A 25 -9.60 1.28 -1.28
N ILE A 26 -8.59 1.19 -2.16
CA ILE A 26 -7.77 2.34 -2.58
C ILE A 26 -8.12 2.74 -4.00
N ARG A 27 -8.03 1.79 -4.95
CA ARG A 27 -8.22 2.04 -6.38
C ARG A 27 -9.69 2.11 -6.82
N SER A 28 -10.64 1.87 -5.91
CA SER A 28 -12.08 2.07 -6.17
C SER A 28 -12.51 3.54 -6.17
N GLY A 29 -11.65 4.46 -5.69
CA GLY A 29 -11.92 5.89 -5.64
C GLY A 29 -10.89 6.73 -6.39
N ARG A 30 -11.00 8.05 -6.24
CA ARG A 30 -10.02 9.00 -6.80
C ARG A 30 -8.72 8.91 -6.00
N THR A 31 -7.62 8.73 -6.71
CA THR A 31 -6.29 8.60 -6.12
C THR A 31 -5.28 9.50 -6.83
N ARG A 32 -4.23 9.89 -6.12
CA ARG A 32 -3.03 10.50 -6.71
C ARG A 32 -1.89 9.48 -6.73
N ARG A 33 -1.00 9.59 -7.72
CA ARG A 33 0.22 8.79 -7.77
C ARG A 33 1.23 9.28 -6.73
N PHE A 34 1.87 8.34 -6.06
CA PHE A 34 2.98 8.59 -5.15
C PHE A 34 4.13 7.65 -5.48
N ARG A 35 5.30 8.23 -5.76
CA ARG A 35 6.52 7.48 -6.06
C ARG A 35 7.49 7.58 -4.89
N PHE A 36 7.90 6.43 -4.39
CA PHE A 36 9.10 6.29 -3.59
C PHE A 36 10.31 6.14 -4.50
N THR A 37 11.45 6.66 -4.08
CA THR A 37 12.72 6.12 -4.55
C THR A 37 13.15 5.10 -3.50
N ILE A 38 12.88 3.81 -3.67
CA ILE A 38 13.32 2.73 -2.75
C ILE A 38 13.71 1.47 -3.52
N PRO A 39 14.48 0.54 -2.93
CA PRO A 39 14.75 -0.76 -3.56
C PRO A 39 13.48 -1.62 -3.69
N ASN A 40 13.32 -2.27 -4.85
CA ASN A 40 12.23 -3.21 -5.15
C ASN A 40 12.46 -4.60 -4.51
N ARG A 41 12.66 -4.59 -3.19
CA ARG A 41 12.81 -5.76 -2.32
C ARG A 41 12.13 -5.49 -1.00
N GLU A 42 12.02 -6.52 -0.16
CA GLU A 42 11.54 -6.33 1.20
C GLU A 42 12.45 -5.33 1.97
N ASN A 43 11.85 -4.29 2.55
CA ASN A 43 12.54 -3.27 3.32
C ASN A 43 12.07 -3.27 4.78
N ARG A 44 12.80 -2.57 5.66
CA ARG A 44 12.43 -2.36 7.07
C ARG A 44 12.17 -0.86 7.32
N PRO A 45 11.01 -0.34 6.90
CA PRO A 45 10.69 1.07 7.08
C PRO A 45 10.34 1.40 8.54
N GLU A 46 10.84 2.56 8.99
CA GLU A 46 10.67 3.11 10.34
C GLU A 46 9.91 4.43 10.27
N ILE A 47 8.91 4.62 11.14
CA ILE A 47 8.24 5.92 11.30
C ILE A 47 9.00 6.68 12.37
N LEU A 48 9.46 7.88 12.05
CA LEU A 48 10.17 8.77 12.94
C LEU A 48 9.26 9.92 13.36
N HIS A 49 9.12 10.12 14.66
CA HIS A 49 8.52 11.32 15.22
C HIS A 49 9.63 12.32 15.46
N THR A 50 9.62 13.42 14.71
CA THR A 50 10.63 14.48 14.78
C THR A 50 10.01 15.77 15.29
N LEU A 51 10.83 16.76 15.60
CA LEU A 51 10.35 18.09 15.98
C LEU A 51 9.59 18.79 14.84
N LEU A 52 9.88 18.46 13.58
CA LEU A 52 9.28 19.06 12.39
C LEU A 52 8.08 18.27 11.85
N GLY A 53 7.65 17.23 12.55
CA GLY A 53 6.56 16.34 12.15
C GLY A 53 7.00 14.89 11.97
N ILE A 54 6.31 14.18 11.09
CA ILE A 54 6.45 12.72 10.93
C ILE A 54 7.21 12.41 9.65
N GLU A 55 8.20 11.52 9.74
CA GLU A 55 8.96 11.04 8.58
C GLU A 55 8.88 9.52 8.46
N LEU A 56 8.84 9.00 7.24
CA LEU A 56 9.05 7.59 6.95
C LEU A 56 10.49 7.39 6.47
N LYS A 57 11.27 6.61 7.22
CA LYS A 57 12.65 6.26 6.87
C LYS A 57 12.69 4.88 6.23
N VAL A 58 13.34 4.77 5.08
CA VAL A 58 13.59 3.51 4.37
C VAL A 58 15.08 3.41 4.03
N GLY A 59 15.82 2.63 4.82
CA GLY A 59 17.28 2.60 4.72
C GLY A 59 17.90 3.97 5.03
N ARG A 60 18.56 4.57 4.03
CA ARG A 60 19.17 5.91 4.14
C ARG A 60 18.25 7.05 3.69
N ARG A 61 17.08 6.75 3.12
CA ARG A 61 16.14 7.74 2.59
C ARG A 61 15.07 8.07 3.63
N ARG A 62 14.61 9.32 3.64
CA ARG A 62 13.53 9.81 4.49
C ARG A 62 12.50 10.52 3.65
N PHE A 63 11.23 10.30 3.96
CA PHE A 63 10.09 10.89 3.28
C PHE A 63 9.24 11.60 4.31
N SER A 64 9.07 12.92 4.16
CA SER A 64 8.18 13.70 5.02
C SER A 64 6.73 13.25 4.78
N CYS A 65 5.99 13.03 5.87
CA CYS A 65 4.60 12.62 5.85
C CYS A 65 3.75 13.71 6.53
N PRO A 66 2.58 14.08 5.98
CA PRO A 66 1.71 15.08 6.60
C PRO A 66 1.21 14.68 8.00
N ASP A 67 0.96 13.39 8.21
CA ASP A 67 0.43 12.83 9.44
C ASP A 67 0.83 11.36 9.64
N LEU A 68 0.46 10.80 10.79
CA LEU A 68 0.76 9.41 11.16
C LEU A 68 0.02 8.42 10.26
N ALA A 69 -1.23 8.72 9.87
CA ALA A 69 -2.02 7.84 9.02
C ALA A 69 -1.34 7.64 7.65
N THR A 70 -0.82 8.72 7.07
CA THR A 70 -0.04 8.69 5.83
C THR A 70 1.25 7.90 6.02
N ALA A 71 1.97 8.12 7.11
CA ALA A 71 3.20 7.38 7.37
C ALA A 71 2.95 5.86 7.51
N ARG A 72 1.88 5.47 8.24
CA ARG A 72 1.45 4.08 8.40
C ARG A 72 1.05 3.44 7.07
N TYR A 73 0.23 4.15 6.29
CA TYR A 73 -0.16 3.74 4.95
C TYR A 73 1.06 3.48 4.05
N LEU A 74 1.95 4.46 3.93
CA LEU A 74 3.15 4.38 3.11
C LEU A 74 4.11 3.28 3.59
N ARG A 75 4.18 3.05 4.92
CA ARG A 75 5.05 2.03 5.52
C ARG A 75 4.75 0.64 4.98
N VAL A 76 3.49 0.26 4.78
CA VAL A 76 3.14 -1.08 4.29
C VAL A 76 3.72 -1.31 2.89
N PHE A 77 3.50 -0.38 1.97
CA PHE A 77 4.02 -0.46 0.60
C PHE A 77 5.54 -0.39 0.55
N ALA A 78 6.15 0.49 1.34
CA ALA A 78 7.60 0.58 1.45
C ALA A 78 8.23 -0.74 1.94
N ARG A 79 7.54 -1.45 2.86
CA ARG A 79 7.97 -2.74 3.41
C ARG A 79 8.01 -3.83 2.36
N ILE A 80 7.02 -3.86 1.48
CA ILE A 80 6.96 -4.77 0.32
C ILE A 80 7.97 -4.36 -0.75
N GLY A 81 8.35 -3.07 -0.79
CA GLY A 81 9.20 -2.49 -1.82
C GLY A 81 8.40 -2.11 -3.06
N CYS A 82 7.16 -1.66 -2.89
CA CYS A 82 6.40 -1.01 -3.95
C CYS A 82 6.84 0.45 -4.01
N ASP A 83 7.45 0.84 -5.12
CA ASP A 83 8.01 2.17 -5.35
C ASP A 83 7.03 3.14 -6.02
N ASP A 84 5.90 2.65 -6.52
CA ASP A 84 4.90 3.47 -7.19
C ASP A 84 3.49 2.99 -6.82
N ILE A 85 2.74 3.85 -6.12
CA ILE A 85 1.45 3.49 -5.53
C ILE A 85 0.43 4.64 -5.66
N ALA A 86 -0.84 4.29 -5.50
CA ALA A 86 -1.93 5.22 -5.33
C ALA A 86 -1.98 5.74 -3.89
N ILE A 87 -2.42 6.98 -3.68
CA ILE A 87 -2.88 7.52 -2.39
C ILE A 87 -4.30 8.06 -2.57
N PRO A 88 -5.29 7.66 -1.76
CA PRO A 88 -6.63 8.25 -1.79
C PRO A 88 -6.60 9.77 -1.58
N TYR A 89 -7.42 10.51 -2.32
CA TYR A 89 -7.59 11.95 -2.08
C TYR A 89 -8.33 12.26 -0.77
N ASP A 90 -9.28 11.39 -0.42
CA ASP A 90 -10.01 11.51 0.83
C ASP A 90 -9.16 10.97 1.99
N ILE A 91 -8.39 11.89 2.57
CA ILE A 91 -7.47 11.61 3.68
C ILE A 91 -8.17 11.10 4.95
N SER A 92 -9.49 11.36 5.10
CA SER A 92 -10.25 10.92 6.29
C SER A 92 -10.33 9.39 6.39
N ARG A 93 -10.28 8.69 5.25
CA ARG A 93 -10.31 7.22 5.18
C ARG A 93 -8.93 6.58 5.32
N LEU A 94 -7.86 7.37 5.27
CA LEU A 94 -6.50 6.85 5.19
C LEU A 94 -6.10 6.07 6.45
N SER A 95 -6.59 6.48 7.63
CA SER A 95 -6.34 5.75 8.88
C SER A 95 -6.95 4.35 8.85
N ALA A 96 -8.22 4.23 8.49
CA ALA A 96 -8.91 2.94 8.41
C ALA A 96 -8.29 2.02 7.35
N ILE A 97 -7.92 2.58 6.19
CA ILE A 97 -7.21 1.83 5.15
C ILE A 97 -5.83 1.37 5.66
N ALA A 98 -5.11 2.22 6.40
CA ALA A 98 -3.83 1.84 6.99
C ALA A 98 -3.99 0.70 8.01
N ASP A 99 -5.05 0.71 8.83
CA ASP A 99 -5.36 -0.37 9.77
C ASP A 99 -5.63 -1.70 9.04
N ASP A 100 -6.43 -1.67 7.96
CA ASP A 100 -6.73 -2.84 7.12
C ASP A 100 -5.43 -3.41 6.52
N LEU A 101 -4.60 -2.55 5.91
CA LEU A 101 -3.35 -2.94 5.26
C LEU A 101 -2.31 -3.47 6.26
N GLU A 102 -2.19 -2.85 7.43
CA GLU A 102 -1.27 -3.32 8.47
C GLU A 102 -1.72 -4.68 9.01
N THR A 103 -3.02 -4.87 9.23
CA THR A 103 -3.58 -6.17 9.66
C THR A 103 -3.31 -7.26 8.63
N ALA A 104 -3.60 -6.99 7.35
CA ALA A 104 -3.31 -7.89 6.24
C ALA A 104 -1.83 -8.25 6.17
N TRP A 105 -0.93 -7.26 6.31
CA TRP A 105 0.51 -7.50 6.32
C TRP A 105 0.96 -8.33 7.52
N GLN A 106 0.41 -8.12 8.72
CA GLN A 106 0.73 -8.94 9.89
C GLN A 106 0.30 -10.39 9.70
N LYS A 107 -0.92 -10.62 9.20
CA LYS A 107 -1.41 -11.97 8.87
C LYS A 107 -0.52 -12.64 7.82
N THR A 108 -0.17 -11.91 6.76
CA THR A 108 0.77 -12.39 5.74
C THR A 108 2.12 -12.77 6.37
N ASN A 109 2.67 -11.96 7.29
CA ASN A 109 3.93 -12.29 7.97
C ASN A 109 3.84 -13.55 8.82
N LEU A 110 2.73 -13.76 9.53
CA LEU A 110 2.52 -14.95 10.35
C LEU A 110 2.52 -16.22 9.48
N LEU A 111 1.85 -16.17 8.33
CA LEU A 111 1.85 -17.27 7.35
C LEU A 111 3.24 -17.49 6.74
N MET A 112 3.96 -16.40 6.45
CA MET A 112 5.32 -16.46 5.91
C MET A 112 6.38 -16.88 6.93
N ASN A 113 6.09 -16.88 8.23
CA ASN A 113 7.09 -17.08 9.29
C ASN A 113 7.71 -18.49 9.27
N ARG A 114 6.97 -19.47 8.73
CA ARG A 114 7.41 -20.87 8.58
C ARG A 114 8.12 -21.15 7.26
N LEU A 115 8.26 -20.15 6.39
CA LEU A 115 8.79 -20.31 5.05
C LEU A 115 10.29 -20.03 5.00
N SER A 116 10.97 -20.67 4.05
CA SER A 116 12.34 -20.31 3.71
C SER A 116 12.43 -18.87 3.18
N ALA A 117 13.63 -18.27 3.28
CA ALA A 117 13.88 -16.94 2.72
C ALA A 117 13.62 -16.86 1.20
N ALA A 118 13.79 -17.96 0.46
CA ALA A 118 13.46 -18.03 -0.96
C ALA A 118 11.95 -17.97 -1.21
N GLN A 119 11.17 -18.75 -0.47
CA GLN A 119 9.70 -18.74 -0.56
C GLN A 119 9.11 -17.39 -0.13
N ARG A 120 9.60 -16.81 0.98
CA ARG A 120 9.20 -15.47 1.42
C ARG A 120 9.42 -14.43 0.32
N ARG A 121 10.61 -14.44 -0.31
CA ARG A 121 10.90 -13.54 -1.45
C ARG A 121 9.95 -13.76 -2.61
N LYS A 122 9.62 -15.01 -2.96
CA LYS A 122 8.65 -15.33 -4.03
C LYS A 122 7.28 -14.70 -3.75
N ILE A 123 6.76 -14.82 -2.53
CA ILE A 123 5.45 -14.27 -2.14
C ILE A 123 5.46 -12.74 -2.15
N ILE A 124 6.49 -12.12 -1.58
CA ILE A 124 6.60 -10.65 -1.57
C ILE A 124 6.74 -10.12 -2.99
N ASN A 125 7.48 -10.82 -3.86
CA ASN A 125 7.57 -10.47 -5.27
C ASN A 125 6.19 -10.58 -5.94
N LEU A 126 5.44 -11.67 -5.71
CA LEU A 126 4.09 -11.82 -6.26
C LEU A 126 3.17 -10.68 -5.84
N ILE A 127 3.11 -10.34 -4.54
CA ILE A 127 2.33 -9.20 -4.04
C ILE A 127 2.74 -7.91 -4.76
N ARG A 128 4.05 -7.68 -4.92
CA ARG A 128 4.57 -6.48 -5.58
C ARG A 128 4.17 -6.42 -7.05
N GLU A 129 4.27 -7.52 -7.78
CA GLU A 129 3.86 -7.60 -9.18
C GLU A 129 2.36 -7.36 -9.33
N GLU A 130 1.51 -8.00 -8.51
CA GLU A 130 0.06 -7.77 -8.56
C GLU A 130 -0.32 -6.31 -8.25
N ILE A 131 0.33 -5.67 -7.26
CA ILE A 131 0.12 -4.23 -6.97
C ILE A 131 0.58 -3.37 -8.16
N ARG A 132 1.71 -3.72 -8.78
CA ARG A 132 2.22 -3.01 -9.96
C ARG A 132 1.27 -3.13 -11.15
N GLU A 133 0.69 -4.31 -11.38
CA GLU A 133 -0.30 -4.56 -12.42
C GLU A 133 -1.59 -3.76 -12.19
N ILE A 134 -2.05 -3.63 -10.95
CA ILE A 134 -3.18 -2.74 -10.62
C ILE A 134 -2.83 -1.27 -10.89
N GLY A 135 -1.57 -0.91 -10.64
CA GLY A 135 -1.01 0.40 -10.91
C GLY A 135 -1.47 1.49 -9.94
N PRO A 136 -0.81 2.66 -9.96
CA PRO A 136 -1.16 3.82 -9.13
C PRO A 136 -2.40 4.58 -9.64
N GLY A 137 -2.87 4.25 -10.84
CA GLY A 137 -3.91 4.99 -11.56
C GLY A 137 -3.39 6.15 -12.39
N ASP A 138 -4.34 6.94 -12.90
CA ASP A 138 -4.05 8.10 -13.74
C ASP A 138 -3.27 9.17 -12.96
N GLU A 139 -2.39 9.87 -13.66
CA GLU A 139 -1.53 10.91 -13.07
C GLU A 139 -2.34 12.13 -12.59
N ILE A 140 -3.52 12.34 -13.17
CA ILE A 140 -4.48 13.39 -12.83
C ILE A 140 -5.88 12.76 -12.81
N PRO A 141 -6.65 12.85 -11.70
CA PRO A 141 -7.99 12.30 -11.67
C PRO A 141 -8.93 13.13 -12.57
N GLU A 142 -9.66 12.48 -13.48
CA GLU A 142 -10.67 13.16 -14.30
C GLU A 142 -11.65 13.94 -13.41
N PHE A 143 -11.71 15.27 -13.57
CA PHE A 143 -12.68 16.14 -12.89
C PHE A 143 -13.99 16.16 -13.68
N ASN A 144 -14.66 15.02 -13.77
CA ASN A 144 -15.98 14.96 -14.42
C ASN A 144 -17.09 15.40 -13.44
N THR A 145 -16.96 16.61 -12.91
CA THR A 145 -17.98 17.21 -12.04
C THR A 145 -19.03 17.86 -12.94
N LYS A 146 -20.19 17.23 -13.11
CA LYS A 146 -21.38 17.92 -13.63
C LYS A 146 -21.84 18.91 -12.56
N THR A 147 -21.28 20.11 -12.55
CA THR A 147 -21.67 21.18 -11.63
C THR A 147 -23.11 21.59 -11.96
N ARG A 148 -24.09 21.03 -11.25
CA ARG A 148 -25.48 21.48 -11.30
C ARG A 148 -25.59 22.80 -10.54
N PHE A 149 -25.45 23.92 -11.25
CA PHE A 149 -25.86 25.22 -10.73
C PHE A 149 -27.39 25.20 -10.55
N LYS A 150 -27.88 25.17 -9.31
CA LYS A 150 -29.27 25.54 -9.01
C LYS A 150 -29.38 27.05 -9.16
N ARG A 151 -30.23 27.52 -10.06
CA ARG A 151 -30.56 28.95 -10.15
C ARG A 151 -31.24 29.37 -8.84
N PRO A 152 -30.83 30.49 -8.22
CA PRO A 152 -31.57 31.06 -7.11
C PRO A 152 -32.95 31.51 -7.62
N LYS A 153 -33.97 31.33 -6.77
CA LYS A 153 -35.33 31.86 -6.99
C LYS A 153 -35.36 33.35 -6.67
#